data_AF-A0A8S0SFD5-F1
#
_entry.id   AF-A0A8S0SFD5-F1
#
_cell.length_a   1.000
_cell.length_b   1.000
_cell.length_c   1.000
_cell.angle_alpha   90.00
_cell.angle_beta   90.00
_cell.angle_gamma   90.00
#
_symmetry.space_group_name_H-M   'P 1'
#
loop_
_entity.id
_entity.type
_entity.pdbx_description
1 polymer ?
#
loop_
_entity_poly.entity_id
_entity_poly.type
_entity_poly.pdbx_seq_one_letter_code
_entity_poly.pdbx_strand_id
1 'polypeptide(L)'
;MGSLHGELTNGSQFYQNVVVMRHGDRIDNFEPLWTSKAERPWDPPLVEAGKIRAYCRGQSLRNQLGFPIHRVFVSPFLRCLQTAAEVVFALCAIEGCRDDPNDLNSNGIVIDPSKVKVSFQLINIIYIIRVCMNY
;
A
#
# COMPACT_ATOMS: atom_id res chain seq x y z
N MET A 1 -0.62 -19.96 -57.68
CA MET A 1 -1.32 -20.22 -56.41
C MET A 1 -0.61 -19.42 -55.33
N GLY A 2 -1.14 -18.24 -55.00
CA GLY A 2 -0.57 -17.37 -53.96
C GLY A 2 -0.91 -17.91 -52.58
N SER A 3 0.13 -18.12 -51.76
CA SER A 3 -0.05 -18.46 -50.34
C SER A 3 -0.35 -17.18 -49.58
N LEU A 4 -1.57 -17.09 -49.04
CA LEU A 4 -2.00 -16.03 -48.14
C LEU A 4 -1.34 -16.26 -46.78
N HIS A 5 -0.19 -15.65 -46.53
CA HIS A 5 0.28 -15.45 -45.17
C HIS A 5 -0.53 -14.32 -44.55
N GLY A 6 -1.50 -14.69 -43.72
CA GLY A 6 -2.24 -13.79 -42.87
C GLY A 6 -1.28 -13.10 -41.89
N GLU A 7 -1.18 -11.79 -42.04
CA GLU A 7 -0.50 -10.88 -41.12
C GLU A 7 -1.29 -10.86 -39.81
N LEU A 8 -0.74 -11.53 -38.78
CA LEU A 8 -1.28 -11.46 -37.42
C LEU A 8 -1.02 -10.05 -36.90
N THR A 9 -2.08 -9.24 -36.85
CA THR A 9 -2.07 -7.92 -36.24
C THR A 9 -1.52 -8.01 -34.82
N ASN A 10 -0.38 -7.37 -34.58
CA ASN A 10 0.31 -7.33 -33.30
C ASN A 10 -0.53 -6.45 -32.34
N GLY A 11 -1.55 -7.04 -31.71
CA GLY A 11 -2.39 -6.36 -30.72
C GLY A 11 -1.54 -5.91 -29.55
N SER A 12 -1.55 -4.62 -29.21
CA SER A 12 -0.81 -4.09 -28.08
C SER A 12 -1.25 -4.76 -26.78
N GLN A 13 -0.35 -5.49 -26.13
CA GLN A 13 -0.61 -6.13 -24.85
C GLN A 13 -0.65 -5.08 -23.73
N PHE A 14 -1.74 -5.04 -22.96
CA PHE A 14 -1.88 -4.18 -21.78
C PHE A 14 -1.56 -4.96 -20.50
N TYR A 15 -0.79 -4.34 -19.61
CA TYR A 15 -0.40 -4.93 -18.33
C TYR A 15 -0.91 -4.12 -17.15
N GLN A 16 -1.48 -4.81 -16.16
CA GLN A 16 -1.88 -4.24 -14.87
C GLN A 16 -1.11 -4.93 -13.76
N ASN A 17 -0.48 -4.16 -12.88
CA ASN A 17 0.30 -4.68 -11.76
C ASN A 17 -0.54 -4.64 -10.48
N VAL A 18 -0.43 -5.67 -9.64
CA VAL A 18 -1.13 -5.72 -8.34
C VAL A 18 -0.10 -6.04 -7.26
N VAL A 19 -0.08 -5.23 -6.21
CA VAL A 19 0.76 -5.46 -5.03
C VAL A 19 -0.16 -5.83 -3.86
N VAL A 20 0.06 -7.02 -3.29
CA VAL A 20 -0.70 -7.46 -2.11
C VAL A 20 0.19 -7.28 -0.89
N MET A 21 -0.35 -6.69 0.16
CA MET A 21 0.35 -6.48 1.42
C MET A 21 -0.46 -7.03 2.59
N ARG A 22 0.24 -7.61 3.56
CA ARG A 22 -0.36 -7.92 4.86
C ARG A 22 -0.34 -6.66 5.73
N HIS A 23 -1.29 -6.55 6.66
CA HIS A 23 -1.20 -5.56 7.73
C HIS A 23 0.07 -5.78 8.58
N GLY A 24 0.53 -4.71 9.23
CA GLY A 24 1.64 -4.76 10.18
C GLY A 24 1.32 -5.55 11.45
N ASP A 25 2.25 -5.55 12.40
CA ASP A 25 2.11 -6.25 13.66
C ASP A 25 1.00 -5.65 14.52
N ARG A 26 0.09 -6.52 14.98
CA ARG A 26 -1.05 -6.14 15.82
C ARG A 26 -0.66 -6.13 17.29
N ILE A 27 -1.26 -5.25 18.08
CA ILE A 27 -0.99 -5.14 19.52
C ILE A 27 -1.37 -6.41 20.31
N ASP A 28 -2.42 -7.13 19.90
CA ASP A 28 -2.88 -8.34 20.58
C ASP A 28 -1.90 -9.52 20.45
N ASN A 29 -0.95 -9.45 19.50
CA ASN A 29 0.15 -10.42 19.43
C ASN A 29 1.17 -10.24 20.57
N PHE A 30 1.21 -9.07 21.21
CA PHE A 30 2.21 -8.69 22.22
C PHE A 30 1.61 -8.44 23.60
N GLU A 31 0.29 -8.26 23.67
CA GLU A 31 -0.45 -8.01 24.92
C GLU A 31 -1.39 -9.19 25.23
N PRO A 32 -0.98 -10.15 26.08
CA PRO A 32 -1.78 -11.34 26.37
C PRO A 32 -3.16 -11.06 26.96
N LEU A 33 -3.34 -9.91 27.61
CA LEU A 33 -4.61 -9.47 28.19
C LEU A 33 -5.39 -8.49 27.29
N TRP A 34 -5.04 -8.40 26.00
CA TRP A 34 -5.69 -7.48 25.07
C TRP A 34 -7.22 -7.65 25.06
N THR A 35 -7.69 -8.89 24.87
CA THR A 35 -9.12 -9.19 24.70
C THR A 35 -9.96 -8.77 25.90
N SER A 36 -9.39 -8.74 27.10
CA SER A 36 -10.12 -8.39 28.34
C SER A 36 -10.06 -6.91 28.70
N LYS A 37 -9.13 -6.13 28.13
CA LYS A 37 -8.92 -4.72 28.47
C LYS A 37 -9.28 -3.73 27.36
N ALA A 38 -9.28 -4.18 26.11
CA ALA A 38 -9.47 -3.30 24.97
C ALA A 38 -10.93 -2.88 24.79
N GLU A 39 -11.14 -1.63 24.37
CA GLU A 39 -12.45 -1.13 23.93
C GLU A 39 -12.94 -1.86 22.67
N ARG A 40 -12.02 -2.30 21.80
CA ARG A 40 -12.28 -3.06 20.57
C ARG A 40 -11.46 -4.35 20.52
N PRO A 41 -11.82 -5.39 21.28
CA PRO A 41 -11.04 -6.64 21.38
C PRO A 41 -10.74 -7.30 20.03
N TRP A 42 -11.70 -7.25 19.10
CA TRP A 42 -11.63 -7.95 17.81
C TRP A 42 -11.12 -7.09 16.65
N ASP A 43 -10.79 -5.81 16.91
CA ASP A 43 -10.19 -4.90 15.93
C ASP A 43 -8.94 -4.21 16.48
N PRO A 44 -7.90 -4.98 16.82
CA PRO A 44 -6.69 -4.44 17.41
C PRO A 44 -5.95 -3.50 16.46
N PRO A 45 -5.40 -2.38 16.96
CA PRO A 45 -4.48 -1.54 16.22
C PRO A 45 -3.13 -2.23 16.02
N LEU A 46 -2.28 -1.61 15.22
CA LEU A 46 -0.87 -1.95 15.10
C LEU A 46 -0.09 -1.49 16.35
N VAL A 47 0.97 -2.23 16.68
CA VAL A 47 2.05 -1.70 17.52
C VAL A 47 2.87 -0.68 16.75
N GLU A 48 3.60 0.18 17.47
CA GLU A 48 4.40 1.25 16.86
C GLU A 48 5.45 0.71 15.87
N ALA A 49 6.13 -0.38 16.23
CA ALA A 49 7.05 -1.08 15.32
C ALA A 49 6.36 -1.60 14.04
N GLY A 50 5.07 -1.94 14.12
CA GLY A 50 4.25 -2.34 12.98
C GLY A 50 3.98 -1.18 12.03
N LYS A 51 3.73 0.02 12.55
CA LYS A 51 3.57 1.25 11.76
C LYS A 51 4.87 1.64 11.06
N ILE A 52 5.98 1.69 11.81
CA ILE A 52 7.32 1.98 11.28
C ILE A 52 7.65 1.05 10.10
N ARG A 53 7.43 -0.26 10.25
CA ARG A 53 7.67 -1.20 9.15
C ARG A 53 6.75 -0.99 7.96
N ALA A 54 5.49 -0.60 8.17
CA ALA A 54 4.57 -0.25 7.09
C ALA A 54 5.07 0.98 6.31
N TYR A 55 5.52 2.01 7.01
CA TYR A 55 6.11 3.21 6.41
C TYR A 55 7.37 2.87 5.59
N CYS A 56 8.33 2.15 6.17
CA CYS A 56 9.54 1.71 5.46
C CYS A 56 9.21 0.84 4.23
N ARG A 57 8.16 0.03 4.31
CA ARG A 57 7.70 -0.75 3.15
C ARG A 57 7.15 0.15 2.04
N GLY A 58 6.40 1.21 2.38
CA GLY A 58 5.95 2.19 1.41
C GLY A 58 7.11 2.91 0.72
N GLN A 59 8.16 3.27 1.46
CA GLN A 59 9.38 3.86 0.89
C GLN A 59 10.08 2.88 -0.07
N SER A 60 10.22 1.62 0.34
CA SER A 60 10.78 0.56 -0.50
C SER A 60 9.97 0.36 -1.78
N LEU A 61 8.64 0.39 -1.71
CA LEU A 61 7.78 0.31 -2.90
C LEU A 61 7.97 1.53 -3.81
N ARG A 62 7.99 2.75 -3.27
CA ARG A 62 8.24 3.98 -4.04
C ARG A 62 9.56 3.89 -4.82
N ASN A 63 10.62 3.39 -4.19
CA ASN A 63 11.97 3.40 -4.75
C ASN A 63 12.26 2.19 -5.65
N GLN A 64 11.59 1.04 -5.42
CA GLN A 64 11.87 -0.20 -6.16
C GLN A 64 10.86 -0.49 -7.26
N LEU A 65 9.62 0.00 -7.14
CA LEU A 65 8.66 -0.14 -8.22
C LEU A 65 9.04 0.85 -9.32
N GLY A 66 9.46 0.34 -10.48
CA GLY A 66 9.68 1.14 -11.69
C GLY A 66 8.40 1.76 -12.28
N PHE A 67 7.33 1.89 -11.50
CA PHE A 67 6.05 2.47 -11.87
C PHE A 67 5.32 3.03 -10.63
N PRO A 68 4.48 4.08 -10.80
CA PRO A 68 3.72 4.64 -9.69
C PRO A 68 2.51 3.79 -9.28
N ILE A 69 2.19 3.82 -7.99
CA ILE A 69 0.94 3.29 -7.42
C ILE A 69 -0.09 4.41 -7.47
N HIS A 70 -1.26 4.14 -8.07
CA HIS A 70 -2.32 5.14 -8.23
C HIS A 70 -3.53 4.92 -7.33
N ARG A 71 -3.72 3.67 -6.87
CA ARG A 71 -4.88 3.27 -6.08
C ARG A 71 -4.47 2.33 -4.95
N VAL A 72 -5.15 2.47 -3.81
CA VAL A 72 -4.97 1.62 -2.64
C VAL A 72 -6.35 1.19 -2.14
N PHE A 73 -6.56 -0.12 -1.99
CA PHE A 73 -7.77 -0.71 -1.47
C PHE A 73 -7.50 -1.30 -0.09
N VAL A 74 -8.32 -0.90 0.88
CA VAL A 74 -8.05 -1.24 2.28
C VAL A 74 -9.26 -1.92 2.90
N SER A 75 -8.98 -3.02 3.59
CA SER A 75 -9.88 -3.65 4.54
C SER A 75 -10.31 -2.65 5.64
N PRO A 76 -11.57 -2.68 6.12
CA PRO A 76 -12.05 -1.73 7.11
C PRO A 76 -11.52 -1.99 8.54
N PHE A 77 -10.68 -2.99 8.76
CA PHE A 77 -10.06 -3.20 10.08
C PHE A 77 -9.02 -2.13 10.41
N LEU A 78 -8.97 -1.67 11.67
CA LEU A 78 -8.08 -0.62 12.13
C LEU A 78 -6.60 -0.91 11.81
N ARG A 79 -6.15 -2.15 12.03
CA ARG A 79 -4.79 -2.60 11.65
C ARG A 79 -4.47 -2.40 10.16
N CYS A 80 -5.46 -2.59 9.30
CA CYS A 80 -5.30 -2.43 7.86
C CYS A 80 -5.28 -0.96 7.46
N LEU A 81 -6.15 -0.15 8.06
CA LEU A 81 -6.18 1.31 7.88
C LEU A 81 -4.87 1.95 8.30
N GLN A 82 -4.34 1.60 9.48
CA GLN A 82 -3.07 2.13 9.97
C GLN A 82 -1.91 1.72 9.06
N THR A 83 -1.86 0.47 8.60
CA THR A 83 -0.82 0.03 7.65
C THR A 83 -0.91 0.82 6.35
N ALA A 84 -2.11 0.98 5.79
CA ALA A 84 -2.32 1.70 4.55
C ALA A 84 -1.98 3.18 4.68
N ALA A 85 -2.31 3.82 5.80
CA ALA A 85 -1.96 5.21 6.07
C ALA A 85 -0.44 5.41 5.99
N GLU A 86 0.34 4.61 6.74
CA GLU A 86 1.81 4.69 6.74
C GLU A 86 2.40 4.47 5.34
N VAL A 87 1.89 3.48 4.59
CA VAL A 87 2.34 3.23 3.22
C VAL A 87 1.99 4.40 2.30
N VAL A 88 0.79 4.96 2.39
CA VAL A 88 0.34 6.09 1.57
C VAL A 88 1.16 7.34 1.90
N PHE A 89 1.50 7.59 3.17
CA PHE A 89 2.41 8.67 3.56
C PHE A 89 3.74 8.55 2.83
N ALA A 90 4.36 7.37 2.86
CA ALA A 90 5.63 7.14 2.17
C ALA A 90 5.52 7.28 0.64
N LEU A 91 4.44 6.78 0.02
CA LEU A 91 4.21 6.92 -1.42
C LEU A 91 3.97 8.38 -1.84
N CYS A 92 3.33 9.17 -0.97
CA CYS A 92 2.96 10.56 -1.26
C CYS A 92 4.03 11.58 -0.86
N ALA A 93 5.06 11.17 -0.11
CA ALA A 93 6.15 12.05 0.30
C ALA A 93 6.79 12.78 -0.89
N ILE A 94 7.03 14.09 -0.71
CA ILE A 94 7.71 14.93 -1.70
C ILE A 94 9.22 14.66 -1.65
N GLU A 95 9.80 14.32 -2.80
CA GLU A 95 11.25 14.08 -2.94
C GLU A 95 12.05 15.32 -2.55
N GLY A 96 13.18 15.13 -1.86
CA GLY A 96 14.05 16.22 -1.42
C GLY A 96 13.65 16.91 -0.10
N CYS A 97 12.49 16.59 0.48
CA CYS A 97 12.09 17.14 1.79
C CYS A 97 12.64 16.35 2.98
N ARG A 98 13.00 15.06 2.79
CA ARG A 98 13.71 14.15 3.72
C ARG A 98 13.82 12.79 3.03
N ASP A 99 14.93 12.57 2.32
CA ASP A 99 15.32 11.24 1.85
C ASP A 99 16.48 10.72 2.72
N ASP A 100 16.44 11.01 4.03
CA ASP A 100 17.35 10.41 4.99
C ASP A 100 16.91 8.96 5.22
N PRO A 101 17.74 7.95 4.89
CA PRO A 101 17.42 6.55 5.15
C PRO A 101 17.21 6.22 6.64
N ASN A 102 17.54 7.14 7.55
CA ASN A 102 17.24 7.03 8.99
C ASN A 102 15.86 7.59 9.38
N ASP A 103 15.10 8.19 8.46
CA ASP A 103 13.72 8.59 8.74
C ASP A 103 12.81 7.36 8.70
N LEU A 104 12.57 6.81 9.89
CA LEU A 104 11.86 5.54 10.08
C LEU A 104 10.35 5.72 10.26
N ASN A 105 9.84 6.95 10.31
CA ASN A 105 8.42 7.19 10.60
C ASN A 105 7.84 8.33 9.74
N SER A 106 6.51 8.45 9.75
CA SER A 106 5.81 9.43 8.92
C SER A 106 5.74 10.84 9.53
N ASN A 107 6.40 11.11 10.66
CA ASN A 107 6.19 12.36 11.40
C ASN A 107 6.86 13.57 10.73
N GLY A 108 6.05 14.60 10.47
CA GLY A 108 6.54 15.86 9.89
C GLY A 108 6.89 15.77 8.41
N ILE A 109 6.44 14.72 7.72
CA ILE A 109 6.62 14.56 6.28
C ILE A 109 5.59 15.41 5.54
N VAL A 110 6.08 16.18 4.56
CA VAL A 110 5.22 16.89 3.61
C VAL A 110 4.80 15.92 2.51
N ILE A 111 3.49 15.75 2.33
CA ILE A 111 2.90 14.85 1.33
C ILE A 111 2.17 15.61 0.22
N ASP A 112 2.18 15.02 -0.98
CA ASP A 112 1.29 15.39 -2.08
C ASP A 112 0.13 14.37 -2.17
N PRO A 113 -1.08 14.72 -1.71
CA PRO A 113 -2.22 13.82 -1.68
C PRO A 113 -2.82 13.53 -3.07
N SER A 114 -2.39 14.23 -4.13
CA SER A 114 -2.91 14.00 -5.48
C SER A 114 -2.40 12.69 -6.12
N LYS A 115 -1.31 12.12 -5.57
CA LYS A 115 -0.60 10.95 -6.13
C LYS A 115 -1.38 9.64 -6.04
N VAL A 116 -2.22 9.47 -5.00
CA VAL A 116 -2.87 8.17 -4.72
C VAL A 116 -4.34 8.36 -4.37
N LYS A 117 -5.22 7.55 -4.97
CA LYS A 117 -6.63 7.43 -4.58
C LYS A 117 -6.84 6.25 -3.65
N VAL A 118 -7.43 6.47 -2.48
CA VAL A 118 -7.69 5.41 -1.49
C VAL A 118 -9.17 5.05 -1.51
N SER A 119 -9.50 3.76 -1.41
CA SER A 119 -10.88 3.26 -1.33
C SER A 119 -11.00 2.13 -0.32
N PHE A 120 -12.15 2.05 0.36
CA PHE A 120 -12.41 1.05 1.40
C PHE A 120 -13.25 -0.10 0.82
N GLN A 121 -12.85 -1.34 1.08
CA GLN A 121 -13.55 -2.51 0.58
C GLN A 121 -13.62 -3.60 1.67
N LEU A 122 -14.74 -4.30 1.76
CA LEU A 122 -14.95 -5.43 2.69
C LEU A 122 -14.14 -6.65 2.26
N ILE A 123 -12.86 -6.66 2.61
CA ILE A 123 -11.88 -7.74 2.40
C ILE A 123 -11.07 -7.89 3.69
N ASN A 124 -10.54 -9.07 4.01
CA ASN A 124 -9.76 -9.32 5.24
C ASN A 124 -8.25 -8.97 5.09
N ILE A 125 -7.83 -8.42 3.94
CA ILE A 125 -6.44 -8.23 3.51
C ILE A 125 -6.28 -6.82 2.92
N ILE A 126 -5.07 -6.25 2.94
CA ILE A 126 -4.76 -4.98 2.26
C ILE A 126 -4.41 -5.29 0.80
N TYR A 127 -5.13 -4.68 -0.14
CA TYR A 127 -4.84 -4.78 -1.56
C TYR A 127 -4.33 -3.43 -2.07
N ILE A 128 -3.04 -3.32 -2.35
CA ILE A 128 -2.51 -2.16 -3.07
C ILE A 128 -2.60 -2.45 -4.57
N ILE A 129 -3.79 -2.25 -5.14
CA ILE A 129 -4.06 -2.50 -6.56
C ILE A 129 -3.66 -1.27 -7.37
N ARG A 130 -2.66 -1.37 -8.25
CA ARG A 130 -2.58 -0.42 -9.38
C ARG A 130 -3.69 -0.79 -10.37
N VAL A 131 -4.65 0.11 -10.58
CA VAL A 131 -5.47 0.13 -11.81
C VAL A 131 -4.96 1.32 -12.63
N CYS A 132 -4.07 1.08 -13.60
CA CYS A 132 -3.87 2.03 -14.68
C CYS A 132 -4.90 1.70 -15.75
N MET A 133 -5.95 2.52 -15.84
CA MET A 133 -6.59 2.74 -17.14
C MET A 133 -5.82 3.89 -17.78
N ASN A 134 -5.08 3.60 -18.84
CA ASN A 134 -4.68 4.65 -19.77
C ASN A 134 -5.82 4.73 -20.79
N TYR A 135 -6.43 5.91 -20.91
CA TYR A 135 -7.22 6.27 -22.09
C TYR A 135 -6.27 6.53 -23.26
#